data_AF-A0A0C4E199-F1
#
_entry.id   AF-A0A0C4E199-F1
#
_cell.length_a   1.000
_cell.length_b   1.000
_cell.length_c   1.000
_cell.angle_alpha   90.00
_cell.angle_beta   90.00
_cell.angle_gamma   90.00
#
_symmetry.space_group_name_H-M   'P 1'
#
loop_
_entity.id
_entity.type
_entity.pdbx_description
1 polymer ?
#
loop_
_entity_poly.entity_id
_entity_poly.type
_entity_poly.pdbx_seq_one_letter_code
_entity_poly.pdbx_strand_id
1 'polypeptide(L)'
;MLDINEPSAFQLDGNYGGVTVVEALVQSHERVVAAASSGSSGVLPAYVGDGSDAGRAVNHHHLIRLLPALPTQWAINGGGHAKGLLARGAFELDVYWDSEARLVNATITSHKGNTAWVTLGGGVLGNESAASDAAARSIKIEGFGQGTFVKLQPEAGRKYVVTRA
;
A
#
# COMPACT_ATOMS: atom_id res chain seq x y z
N MET A 1 9.33 18.19 38.97
CA MET A 1 10.39 17.17 38.90
C MET A 1 9.71 15.84 39.18
N LEU A 2 9.46 15.03 38.15
CA LEU A 2 8.46 13.93 38.17
C LEU A 2 9.08 12.52 38.20
N ASP A 3 10.38 12.39 38.44
CA ASP A 3 11.04 11.09 38.61
C ASP A 3 11.69 11.00 39.99
N ILE A 4 11.01 10.29 40.91
CA ILE A 4 11.47 9.98 42.28
C ILE A 4 11.78 8.49 42.47
N ASN A 5 11.70 7.69 41.40
CA ASN A 5 12.01 6.25 41.41
C ASN A 5 13.33 5.97 40.69
N GLU A 6 13.95 4.82 40.99
CA GLU A 6 15.06 4.30 40.20
C GLU A 6 14.63 4.16 38.72
N PRO A 7 15.50 4.51 37.75
CA PRO A 7 15.16 4.41 36.35
C PRO A 7 14.75 2.97 36.02
N SER A 8 13.64 2.82 35.29
CA SER A 8 13.19 1.50 34.85
C SER A 8 14.29 0.81 34.01
N ALA A 9 14.32 -0.52 34.07
CA ALA A 9 15.23 -1.29 33.23
C ALA A 9 14.98 -0.98 31.74
N PHE A 10 16.05 -0.92 30.96
CA PHE A 10 15.97 -0.76 29.51
C PHE A 10 15.09 -1.86 28.89
N GLN A 11 14.14 -1.46 28.04
CA GLN A 11 13.27 -2.37 27.28
C GLN A 11 13.48 -2.16 25.78
N LEU A 12 13.67 -3.26 25.05
CA LEU A 12 14.01 -3.25 23.62
C LEU A 12 12.76 -3.23 22.71
N ASP A 13 11.57 -3.48 23.26
CA ASP A 13 10.32 -3.52 22.53
C ASP A 13 9.98 -2.17 21.87
N GLY A 14 10.24 -1.06 22.54
CA GLY A 14 10.06 0.29 21.98
C GLY A 14 10.95 0.57 20.77
N ASN A 15 12.18 0.05 20.73
CA ASN A 15 13.07 0.20 19.58
C ASN A 15 12.54 -0.56 18.36
N TYR A 16 12.04 -1.79 18.55
CA TYR A 16 11.42 -2.56 17.47
C TYR A 16 10.04 -2.02 17.08
N GLY A 17 9.30 -1.44 18.01
CA GLY A 17 8.08 -0.69 17.71
C GLY A 17 8.38 0.57 16.90
N GLY A 18 9.47 1.28 17.19
CA GLY A 18 9.85 2.49 16.48
C GLY A 18 10.12 2.27 14.98
N VAL A 19 10.68 1.12 14.60
CA VAL A 19 10.94 0.81 13.18
C VAL A 19 9.67 0.50 12.39
N THR A 20 8.51 0.27 13.05
CA THR A 20 7.23 0.07 12.34
C THR A 20 6.68 1.35 11.73
N VAL A 21 7.41 2.48 11.86
CA VAL A 21 7.19 3.72 11.12
C VAL A 21 7.06 3.49 9.59
N VAL A 22 7.63 2.39 9.08
CA VAL A 22 7.47 1.93 7.70
C VAL A 22 6.01 1.70 7.29
N GLU A 23 5.10 1.36 8.21
CA GLU A 23 3.67 1.17 7.93
C GLU A 23 2.96 2.50 7.60
N ALA A 24 3.59 3.66 7.85
CA ALA A 24 3.11 4.95 7.34
C ALA A 24 3.44 5.14 5.84
N LEU A 25 4.48 4.45 5.35
CA LEU A 25 4.97 4.51 3.97
C LEU A 25 4.36 3.44 3.08
N VAL A 26 4.24 2.21 3.58
CA VAL A 26 3.67 1.07 2.84
C VAL A 26 2.88 0.16 3.77
N GLN A 27 1.67 -0.22 3.35
CA GLN A 27 0.89 -1.27 4.01
C GLN A 27 0.58 -2.38 3.01
N SER A 28 0.61 -3.64 3.47
CA SER A 28 0.33 -4.80 2.59
C SER A 28 -0.45 -5.94 3.26
N HIS A 29 -1.04 -5.68 4.43
CA HIS A 29 -1.69 -6.71 5.25
C HIS A 29 -3.10 -7.05 4.76
N GLU A 30 -3.77 -6.12 4.10
CA GLU A 30 -5.11 -6.32 3.55
C GLU A 30 -5.11 -7.33 2.40
N ARG A 31 -6.13 -8.19 2.40
CA ARG A 31 -6.45 -9.09 1.29
C ARG A 31 -7.73 -8.63 0.65
N VAL A 32 -7.79 -8.77 -0.66
CA VAL A 32 -8.90 -8.25 -1.45
C VAL A 32 -9.30 -9.19 -2.57
N VAL A 33 -10.53 -9.01 -3.03
CA VAL A 33 -11.14 -9.70 -4.16
C VAL A 33 -11.65 -8.68 -5.17
N ALA A 34 -11.67 -9.05 -6.45
CA ALA A 34 -12.23 -8.21 -7.50
C ALA A 34 -13.76 -8.11 -7.33
N ALA A 35 -14.32 -6.90 -7.41
CA ALA A 35 -15.77 -6.73 -7.44
C ALA A 35 -16.37 -7.35 -8.71
N ALA A 36 -17.56 -7.96 -8.59
CA ALA A 36 -18.19 -8.71 -9.67
C ALA A 36 -18.80 -7.86 -10.80
N SER A 37 -18.87 -6.53 -10.67
CA SER A 37 -19.51 -5.63 -11.64
C SER A 37 -18.55 -5.13 -12.72
N SER A 38 -18.88 -5.41 -13.98
CA SER A 38 -18.04 -5.28 -15.19
C SER A 38 -17.61 -3.87 -15.67
N GLY A 39 -17.56 -2.85 -14.82
CA GLY A 39 -17.35 -1.47 -15.29
C GLY A 39 -16.52 -0.51 -14.44
N SER A 40 -16.13 -0.89 -13.22
CA SER A 40 -15.23 -0.08 -12.40
C SER A 40 -14.25 -0.99 -11.67
N SER A 41 -13.00 -0.56 -11.53
CA SER A 41 -11.90 -1.26 -10.84
C SER A 41 -12.13 -1.35 -9.32
N GLY A 42 -13.34 -1.72 -8.92
CA GLY A 42 -13.77 -1.84 -7.54
C GLY A 42 -13.10 -3.02 -6.86
N VAL A 43 -12.55 -2.78 -5.69
CA VAL A 43 -11.89 -3.80 -4.86
C VAL A 43 -12.66 -3.95 -3.54
N LEU A 44 -12.99 -5.18 -3.18
CA LEU A 44 -13.67 -5.50 -1.91
C LEU A 44 -12.73 -6.20 -0.94
N PRO A 45 -12.88 -5.99 0.38
CA PRO A 45 -12.16 -6.78 1.37
C PRO A 45 -12.44 -8.28 1.19
N ALA A 46 -11.38 -9.09 1.24
CA ALA A 46 -11.49 -10.54 1.28
C ALA A 46 -11.75 -11.02 2.71
N TYR A 47 -12.64 -11.99 2.88
CA TYR A 47 -12.91 -12.60 4.19
C TYR A 47 -12.64 -14.10 4.16
N VAL A 48 -12.32 -14.68 5.32
CA VAL A 48 -12.13 -16.12 5.45
C VAL A 48 -13.47 -16.82 5.23
N GLY A 49 -13.59 -17.62 4.16
CA GLY A 49 -14.82 -18.36 3.85
C GLY A 49 -15.64 -17.78 2.70
N ASP A 50 -15.17 -16.73 2.02
CA ASP A 50 -15.77 -16.19 0.79
C ASP A 50 -15.75 -17.16 -0.42
N GLY A 51 -15.40 -18.43 -0.21
CA GLY A 51 -15.14 -19.42 -1.26
C GLY A 51 -15.94 -20.72 -1.19
N SER A 52 -17.08 -20.82 -0.49
CA SER A 52 -17.83 -22.10 -0.40
C SER A 52 -19.23 -22.15 -0.99
N ASP A 53 -19.93 -21.04 -1.23
CA ASP A 53 -21.37 -21.11 -1.53
C ASP A 53 -21.74 -21.40 -3.00
N ALA A 54 -20.77 -21.45 -3.92
CA ALA A 54 -21.04 -21.72 -5.34
C ALA A 54 -19.92 -22.48 -6.09
N GLY A 55 -19.02 -23.17 -5.39
CA GLY A 55 -17.97 -23.99 -6.04
C GLY A 55 -16.91 -23.23 -6.85
N ARG A 56 -16.89 -21.88 -6.79
CA ARG A 56 -15.88 -21.04 -7.46
C ARG A 56 -14.86 -20.57 -6.42
N ALA A 57 -13.60 -20.98 -6.58
CA ALA A 57 -12.50 -20.46 -5.77
C ALA A 57 -12.35 -18.95 -5.98
N VAL A 58 -12.51 -18.18 -4.91
CA VAL A 58 -12.26 -16.74 -4.93
C VAL A 58 -10.78 -16.51 -4.65
N ASN A 59 -10.08 -15.90 -5.61
CA ASN A 59 -8.66 -15.61 -5.46
C ASN A 59 -8.47 -14.37 -4.60
N HIS A 60 -7.89 -14.56 -3.41
CA HIS A 60 -7.43 -13.46 -2.57
C HIS A 60 -6.10 -12.94 -3.07
N HIS A 61 -6.01 -11.63 -3.22
CA HIS A 61 -4.76 -10.96 -3.56
C HIS A 61 -4.39 -9.96 -2.47
N HIS A 62 -3.09 -9.75 -2.26
CA HIS A 62 -2.62 -8.72 -1.36
C HIS A 62 -2.93 -7.34 -1.96
N LEU A 63 -3.34 -6.40 -1.11
CA LEU A 63 -3.43 -4.98 -1.44
C LEU A 63 -2.19 -4.27 -0.92
N ILE A 64 -1.46 -3.62 -1.81
CA ILE A 64 -0.32 -2.76 -1.51
C ILE A 64 -0.82 -1.31 -1.49
N ARG A 65 -0.74 -0.65 -0.34
CA ARG A 65 -1.02 0.78 -0.20
C ARG A 65 0.29 1.56 -0.15
N LEU A 66 0.43 2.53 -1.06
CA LEU A 66 1.53 3.47 -1.07
C LEU A 66 1.15 4.71 -0.25
N LEU A 67 2.05 5.17 0.61
CA LEU A 67 1.90 6.37 1.45
C LEU A 67 0.54 6.44 2.18
N PRO A 68 0.09 5.36 2.86
CA PRO A 68 -1.23 5.33 3.48
C PRO A 68 -1.42 6.39 4.58
N ALA A 69 -0.35 6.77 5.26
CA ALA A 69 -0.38 7.71 6.38
C ALA A 69 0.89 8.57 6.48
N LEU A 70 1.47 8.99 5.34
CA LEU A 70 2.71 9.78 5.31
C LEU A 70 2.52 11.12 6.06
N PRO A 71 3.27 11.38 7.15
CA PRO A 71 3.20 12.65 7.85
C PRO A 71 3.75 13.79 6.98
N THR A 72 3.06 14.93 6.97
CA THR A 72 3.50 16.12 6.21
C THR A 72 4.83 16.66 6.74
N GLN A 73 5.14 16.44 8.01
CA GLN A 73 6.42 16.80 8.64
C GLN A 73 7.62 16.09 7.98
N TRP A 74 7.44 14.93 7.35
CA TRP A 74 8.54 14.24 6.65
C TRP A 74 8.83 14.82 5.27
N ALA A 75 8.01 15.76 4.78
CA ALA A 75 8.18 16.40 3.48
C ALA A 75 8.78 17.83 3.58
N ILE A 76 8.91 18.40 4.78
CA ILE A 76 9.27 19.81 4.99
C ILE A 76 10.64 20.21 4.42
N ASN A 77 11.53 19.24 4.19
CA ASN A 77 12.87 19.46 3.65
C ASN A 77 12.97 19.10 2.15
N GLY A 78 11.91 19.37 1.39
CA GLY A 78 11.90 19.14 -0.07
C GLY A 78 11.43 17.75 -0.50
N GLY A 79 10.69 17.04 0.34
CA GLY A 79 10.24 15.66 0.09
C GLY A 79 11.19 14.59 0.65
N GLY A 80 11.03 13.36 0.18
CA GLY A 80 11.78 12.23 0.72
C GLY A 80 11.60 10.94 -0.06
N HIS A 81 12.27 9.88 0.40
CA HIS A 81 12.18 8.57 -0.19
C HIS A 81 12.49 7.45 0.81
N ALA A 82 12.04 6.24 0.49
CA ALA A 82 12.41 5.00 1.18
C ALA A 82 12.60 3.90 0.14
N LYS A 83 13.59 3.02 0.35
CA LYS A 83 14.00 1.98 -0.60
C LYS A 83 14.11 0.62 0.06
N GLY A 84 13.91 -0.43 -0.73
CA GLY A 84 14.02 -1.82 -0.26
C GLY A 84 12.91 -2.22 0.72
N LEU A 85 11.77 -1.54 0.72
CA LEU A 85 10.64 -1.88 1.58
C LEU A 85 10.00 -3.18 1.09
N LEU A 86 9.81 -4.16 1.97
CA LEU A 86 9.20 -5.43 1.59
C LEU A 86 7.70 -5.41 1.84
N ALA A 87 6.93 -5.83 0.84
CA ALA A 87 5.49 -6.05 0.96
C ALA A 87 5.13 -7.54 0.81
N ARG A 88 4.00 -7.92 1.43
CA ARG A 88 3.46 -9.27 1.32
C ARG A 88 3.18 -9.61 -0.15
N GLY A 89 3.38 -10.89 -0.49
CA GLY A 89 3.33 -11.35 -1.88
C GLY A 89 4.68 -11.35 -2.61
N ALA A 90 5.80 -11.20 -1.87
CA ALA A 90 7.16 -11.17 -2.42
C ALA A 90 7.41 -9.99 -3.36
N PHE A 91 7.05 -8.80 -2.89
CA PHE A 91 7.31 -7.53 -3.55
C PHE A 91 8.30 -6.69 -2.75
N GLU A 92 9.11 -5.93 -3.48
CA GLU A 92 10.00 -4.92 -2.93
C GLU A 92 9.67 -3.57 -3.54
N LEU A 93 9.71 -2.52 -2.71
CA LEU A 93 9.26 -1.20 -3.06
C LEU A 93 10.32 -0.15 -2.77
N ASP A 94 10.50 0.71 -3.75
CA ASP A 94 11.11 2.03 -3.58
C ASP A 94 10.02 3.08 -3.76
N VAL A 95 9.88 4.03 -2.85
CA VAL A 95 8.81 5.04 -2.85
C VAL A 95 9.43 6.43 -2.66
N TYR A 96 8.98 7.40 -3.45
CA TYR A 96 9.46 8.77 -3.45
C TYR A 96 8.28 9.75 -3.38
N TRP A 97 8.41 10.79 -2.56
CA TRP A 97 7.39 11.82 -2.39
C TRP A 97 7.97 13.23 -2.44
N ASP A 98 7.13 14.20 -2.82
CA ASP A 98 7.50 15.60 -2.96
C ASP A 98 7.38 16.38 -1.63
N SER A 99 7.67 17.68 -1.68
CA SER A 99 7.58 18.61 -0.55
C SER A 99 6.17 18.78 0.02
N GLU A 100 5.14 18.32 -0.69
CA GLU A 100 3.74 18.34 -0.26
C GLU A 100 3.28 16.96 0.24
N ALA A 101 4.21 16.04 0.47
CA ALA A 101 3.95 14.66 0.88
C ALA A 101 3.11 13.86 -0.15
N ARG A 102 3.23 14.19 -1.44
CA ARG A 102 2.51 13.50 -2.53
C ARG A 102 3.45 12.54 -3.25
N LEU A 103 2.91 11.42 -3.69
CA LEU A 103 3.67 10.43 -4.47
C LEU A 103 4.23 11.06 -5.75
N VAL A 104 5.56 10.97 -5.91
CA VAL A 104 6.24 11.32 -7.17
C VAL A 104 6.29 10.07 -8.04
N ASN A 105 6.89 9.00 -7.52
CA ASN A 105 6.85 7.67 -8.11
C ASN A 105 7.08 6.59 -7.05
N ALA A 106 6.72 5.37 -7.40
CA ALA A 106 7.18 4.17 -6.72
C ALA A 106 7.65 3.14 -7.74
N THR A 107 8.66 2.36 -7.38
CA THR A 107 9.09 1.20 -8.16
C THR A 107 8.74 -0.06 -7.40
N ILE A 108 7.97 -0.94 -8.01
CA ILE A 108 7.60 -2.25 -7.46
C ILE A 108 8.40 -3.31 -8.20
N THR A 109 9.26 -4.02 -7.48
CA THR A 109 9.94 -5.22 -7.97
C THR A 109 9.15 -6.45 -7.56
N SER A 110 8.71 -7.27 -8.51
CA SER A 110 8.07 -8.55 -8.20
C SER A 110 9.10 -9.67 -8.20
N HIS A 111 9.35 -10.29 -7.05
CA HIS A 111 10.33 -11.38 -6.96
C HIS A 111 9.79 -12.72 -7.45
N LYS A 112 8.46 -12.92 -7.41
CA LYS A 112 7.81 -14.21 -7.70
C LYS A 112 6.70 -14.16 -8.76
N GLY A 113 6.38 -13.00 -9.32
CA GLY A 113 5.28 -12.88 -10.30
C GLY A 113 3.88 -13.04 -9.69
N ASN A 114 3.75 -12.87 -8.37
CA ASN A 114 2.45 -12.94 -7.71
C ASN A 114 1.56 -11.77 -8.14
N THR A 115 0.24 -11.98 -8.14
CA THR A 115 -0.72 -10.90 -8.39
C THR A 115 -0.98 -10.09 -7.12
N ALA A 116 -1.04 -8.77 -7.26
CA ALA A 116 -1.43 -7.85 -6.19
C ALA A 116 -2.30 -6.71 -6.74
N TRP A 117 -3.01 -6.05 -5.84
CA TRP A 117 -3.63 -4.76 -6.11
C TRP A 117 -2.77 -3.65 -5.53
N VAL A 118 -2.72 -2.50 -6.19
CA VAL A 118 -1.96 -1.33 -5.73
C VAL A 118 -2.89 -0.13 -5.64
N THR A 119 -2.73 0.67 -4.59
CA THR A 119 -3.46 1.93 -4.39
C THR A 119 -2.59 2.97 -3.69
N LEU A 120 -3.02 4.23 -3.71
CA LEU A 120 -2.38 5.35 -3.03
C LEU A 120 -3.26 5.83 -1.86
N GLY A 121 -2.66 5.98 -0.68
CA GLY A 121 -3.32 6.48 0.53
C GLY A 121 -4.12 5.43 1.32
N GLY A 122 -4.68 5.89 2.44
CA GLY A 122 -5.45 5.08 3.40
C GLY A 122 -6.96 5.02 3.14
N GLY A 123 -7.38 5.13 1.87
CA GLY A 123 -8.80 5.13 1.52
C GLY A 123 -9.53 3.84 1.88
N VAL A 124 -10.75 3.96 2.41
CA VAL A 124 -11.61 2.83 2.77
C VAL A 124 -12.01 2.07 1.50
N LEU A 125 -11.90 0.74 1.55
CA LEU A 125 -12.33 -0.15 0.46
C LEU A 125 -13.85 -0.06 0.27
N GLY A 126 -14.30 -0.07 -0.99
CA GLY A 126 -15.73 -0.01 -1.34
C GLY A 126 -16.37 1.39 -1.29
N ASN A 127 -15.66 2.44 -0.86
CA ASN A 127 -16.15 3.82 -0.91
C ASN A 127 -15.48 4.63 -2.03
N GLU A 128 -15.65 4.20 -3.28
CA GLU A 128 -15.01 4.81 -4.44
C GLU A 128 -15.75 6.06 -4.97
N SER A 129 -16.94 6.36 -4.40
CA SER A 129 -17.84 7.43 -4.85
C SER A 129 -17.69 8.77 -4.11
N ALA A 130 -16.78 8.91 -3.15
CA ALA A 130 -16.41 10.23 -2.62
C ALA A 130 -15.51 10.97 -3.64
N ALA A 131 -16.15 11.53 -4.66
CA ALA A 131 -15.54 12.07 -5.89
C ALA A 131 -14.47 13.15 -5.70
N SER A 132 -14.36 13.77 -4.51
CA SER A 132 -13.40 14.83 -4.25
C SER A 132 -11.95 14.35 -4.03
N ASP A 133 -11.73 13.07 -3.71
CA ASP A 133 -10.39 12.55 -3.36
C ASP A 133 -9.93 11.37 -4.24
N ALA A 134 -10.81 10.86 -5.12
CA ALA A 134 -10.49 9.76 -6.02
C ALA A 134 -9.41 10.13 -7.06
N ALA A 135 -9.45 11.37 -7.58
CA ALA A 135 -8.44 11.87 -8.51
C ALA A 135 -7.06 12.03 -7.84
N ALA A 136 -7.03 12.47 -6.58
CA ALA A 136 -5.78 12.60 -5.82
C ALA A 136 -5.11 11.26 -5.53
N ARG A 137 -5.90 10.18 -5.45
CA ARG A 137 -5.47 8.81 -5.15
C ARG A 137 -5.32 7.92 -6.37
N SER A 138 -5.62 8.43 -7.56
CA SER A 138 -5.49 7.69 -8.79
C SER A 138 -4.01 7.49 -9.11
N ILE A 139 -3.65 6.25 -9.42
CA ILE A 139 -2.31 5.86 -9.84
C ILE A 139 -2.36 5.29 -11.24
N LYS A 140 -1.22 5.35 -11.92
CA LYS A 140 -0.96 4.71 -13.19
C LYS A 140 0.19 3.74 -13.02
N ILE A 141 0.03 2.55 -13.57
CA ILE A 141 1.10 1.56 -13.68
C ILE A 141 1.29 1.25 -15.16
N GLU A 142 2.51 1.44 -15.65
CA GLU A 142 2.83 1.19 -17.06
C GLU A 142 2.51 -0.27 -17.43
N GLY A 143 1.70 -0.45 -18.47
CA GLY A 143 1.24 -1.77 -18.93
C GLY A 143 0.01 -2.34 -18.20
N PHE A 144 -0.44 -1.74 -17.10
CA PHE A 144 -1.58 -2.24 -16.30
C PHE A 144 -2.74 -1.23 -16.14
N GLY A 145 -2.60 -0.02 -16.69
CA GLY A 145 -3.67 0.99 -16.72
C GLY A 145 -3.60 1.97 -15.56
N GLN A 146 -4.72 2.66 -15.30
CA GLN A 146 -4.83 3.70 -14.28
C GLN A 146 -6.17 3.62 -13.51
N GLY A 147 -6.17 4.12 -12.28
CA GLY A 147 -7.34 4.21 -11.42
C GLY A 147 -6.96 4.27 -9.94
N THR A 148 -7.96 4.29 -9.05
CA THR A 148 -7.75 4.26 -7.59
C THR A 148 -7.12 2.95 -7.14
N PHE A 149 -7.57 1.84 -7.73
CA PHE A 149 -7.03 0.51 -7.53
C PHE A 149 -6.60 -0.06 -8.88
N VAL A 150 -5.33 -0.44 -8.98
CA VAL A 150 -4.77 -1.02 -10.21
C VAL A 150 -4.30 -2.44 -9.92
N LYS A 151 -4.76 -3.39 -10.73
CA LYS A 151 -4.35 -4.79 -10.63
C LYS A 151 -3.00 -4.98 -11.31
N LEU A 152 -2.00 -5.40 -10.53
CA LEU A 152 -0.68 -5.74 -11.02
C LEU A 152 -0.57 -7.27 -11.17
N GLN A 153 -0.37 -7.72 -12.41
CA GLN A 153 -0.12 -9.13 -12.76
C GLN A 153 1.27 -9.26 -13.40
N PRO A 154 2.33 -9.22 -12.57
CA PRO A 154 3.69 -9.08 -13.03
C PRO A 154 4.35 -10.41 -13.39
N GLU A 155 5.49 -10.32 -14.09
CA GLU A 155 6.44 -11.41 -14.24
C GLU A 155 7.49 -11.37 -13.13
N ALA A 156 8.01 -12.54 -12.73
CA ALA A 156 9.06 -12.63 -11.72
C ALA A 156 10.35 -11.93 -12.18
N GLY A 157 10.99 -11.22 -11.26
CA GLY A 157 12.23 -10.45 -11.48
C GLY A 157 12.03 -9.09 -12.14
N ARG A 158 10.82 -8.72 -12.56
CA ARG A 158 10.57 -7.43 -13.25
C ARG A 158 10.22 -6.30 -12.29
N LYS A 159 10.52 -5.08 -12.75
CA LYS A 159 10.23 -3.82 -12.08
C LYS A 159 9.12 -3.07 -12.81
N TYR A 160 8.27 -2.42 -12.04
CA TYR A 160 7.11 -1.68 -12.52
C TYR A 160 7.07 -0.31 -11.86
N VAL A 161 6.93 0.74 -12.68
CA VAL A 161 6.85 2.11 -12.18
C VAL A 161 5.39 2.48 -11.96
N VAL A 162 5.13 3.02 -10.79
CA VAL A 162 3.84 3.58 -10.37
C VAL A 162 4.00 5.08 -10.27
N THR A 163 3.15 5.83 -10.97
CA THR A 163 3.06 7.29 -10.84
C THR A 163 1.65 7.68 -10.43
N ARG A 164 1.50 8.89 -9.89
CA ARG A 164 0.17 9.49 -9.78
C ARG A 164 -0.40 9.75 -11.18
N ALA A 165 -1.70 9.53 -11.35
CA ALA A 165 -2.42 9.73 -12.62
C ALA A 165 -3.06 11.13 -12.70
#